data_AF-A0A5Q0BGC6-F1
#
_entry.id   AF-A0A5Q0BGC6-F1
#
_cell.length_a   1.000
_cell.length_b   1.000
_cell.length_c   1.000
_cell.angle_alpha   90.00
_cell.angle_beta   90.00
_cell.angle_gamma   90.00
#
_symmetry.space_group_name_H-M   'P 1'
#
loop_
_entity.id
_entity.type
_entity.pdbx_description
1 polymer ?
#
loop_
_entity_poly.entity_id
_entity_poly.type
_entity_poly.pdbx_seq_one_letter_code
_entity_poly.pdbx_strand_id
1 'polypeptide(L)'
;MKRLSLILAFFAWAMLMSVPCFALTHDELIAQHAQLEAEHQSMEQEHAMLEEEHRKMAGEHKQISSGKPDKKHQQIEAQHRKMVNAHAVMVKRHEQLVKKHAAMEVAHKAGKLSQAEMERQHRLMLKEDETLKAEHEKMQADHERMKADHEQMLRDHGRIN
;
A
#
# COMPACT_ATOMS: atom_id res chain seq x y z
N MET A 1 15.59 23.67 -57.03
CA MET A 1 15.86 24.23 -55.68
C MET A 1 14.62 24.23 -54.77
N LYS A 2 13.42 24.61 -55.22
CA LYS A 2 12.20 24.65 -54.37
C LYS A 2 11.74 23.28 -53.82
N ARG A 3 11.99 22.17 -54.53
CA ARG A 3 11.58 20.80 -54.10
C ARG A 3 12.49 20.20 -53.02
N LEU A 4 13.77 20.59 -52.97
CA LEU A 4 14.67 20.16 -51.88
C LEU A 4 14.35 20.89 -50.56
N SER A 5 13.99 22.18 -50.62
CA SER A 5 13.55 22.92 -49.43
C SER A 5 12.28 22.37 -48.80
N LEU A 6 11.34 21.85 -49.60
CA LEU A 6 10.10 21.25 -49.08
C LEU A 6 10.35 19.89 -48.39
N ILE A 7 11.29 19.09 -48.91
CA ILE A 7 11.65 17.78 -48.30
C ILE A 7 12.44 17.98 -47.00
N LEU A 8 13.36 18.95 -46.96
CA LEU A 8 14.09 19.32 -45.75
C LEU A 8 13.17 19.91 -44.66
N ALA A 9 12.18 20.72 -45.05
CA ALA A 9 11.19 21.25 -44.12
C ALA A 9 10.28 20.15 -43.55
N PHE A 10 9.94 19.14 -44.35
CA PHE A 10 9.12 18.00 -43.90
C PHE A 10 9.91 17.07 -42.95
N PHE A 11 11.20 16.85 -43.21
CA PHE A 11 12.08 16.10 -42.32
C PHE A 11 12.35 16.83 -41.00
N ALA A 12 12.55 18.15 -41.05
CA ALA A 12 12.72 18.96 -39.85
C ALA A 12 11.44 18.99 -38.99
N TRP A 13 10.26 18.98 -39.61
CA TRP A 13 8.98 18.92 -38.91
C TRP A 13 8.70 17.53 -38.32
N ALA A 14 9.03 16.45 -39.04
CA ALA A 14 8.92 15.08 -38.53
C ALA A 14 9.88 14.80 -37.36
N MET A 15 11.08 15.39 -37.37
CA MET A 15 12.05 15.28 -36.28
C MET A 15 11.65 16.11 -35.05
N LEU A 16 10.87 17.18 -35.23
CA LEU A 16 10.30 17.98 -34.13
C LEU A 16 9.07 17.30 -33.48
N MET A 17 8.44 16.36 -34.19
CA MET A 17 7.31 15.56 -33.70
C MET A 17 7.74 14.21 -33.12
N SER A 18 9.04 13.94 -32.99
CA SER A 18 9.49 12.96 -32.00
C SER A 18 9.28 13.58 -30.63
N VAL A 19 8.03 13.53 -30.17
CA VAL A 19 7.72 13.60 -28.75
C VAL A 19 8.71 12.64 -28.10
N PRO A 20 9.61 13.10 -27.22
CA PRO A 20 10.35 12.15 -26.41
C PRO A 20 9.27 11.33 -25.72
N CYS A 21 9.12 10.07 -26.13
CA CYS A 21 8.46 9.09 -25.31
C CYS A 21 9.26 9.16 -24.01
N PHE A 22 8.72 9.83 -22.99
CA PHE A 22 9.37 10.02 -21.70
C PHE A 22 9.48 8.63 -21.07
N ALA A 23 10.47 7.86 -21.52
CA ALA A 23 10.96 6.67 -20.88
C ALA A 23 11.66 7.17 -19.63
N LEU A 24 11.14 6.76 -18.46
CA LEU A 24 11.81 7.00 -17.19
C LEU A 24 13.24 6.48 -17.29
N THR A 25 14.20 7.33 -16.94
CA THR A 25 15.59 6.92 -16.88
C THR A 25 15.76 5.85 -15.80
N HIS A 26 16.82 5.05 -15.92
CA HIS A 26 17.12 4.03 -14.91
C HIS A 26 17.28 4.64 -13.51
N ASP A 27 17.91 5.81 -13.43
CA ASP A 27 18.14 6.52 -12.17
C ASP A 27 16.84 7.05 -11.56
N GLU A 28 15.92 7.59 -12.37
CA GLU A 28 14.61 8.02 -11.87
C GLU A 28 13.78 6.85 -11.33
N LEU A 29 13.84 5.71 -12.00
CA LEU A 29 13.15 4.51 -11.55
C LEU A 29 13.70 4.01 -10.21
N ILE A 30 15.03 4.03 -10.04
CA ILE A 30 15.68 3.66 -8.77
C ILE A 30 15.27 4.64 -7.65
N ALA A 31 15.22 5.94 -7.95
CA ALA A 31 14.81 6.94 -6.96
C ALA A 31 13.35 6.74 -6.51
N GLN A 32 12.43 6.51 -7.45
CA GLN A 32 11.03 6.19 -7.14
C GLN A 32 10.92 4.88 -6.35
N HIS A 33 11.74 3.89 -6.67
CA HIS A 33 11.79 2.64 -5.93
C HIS A 33 12.19 2.84 -4.48
N ALA A 34 13.30 3.56 -4.23
CA ALA A 34 13.77 3.83 -2.87
C ALA A 34 12.73 4.60 -2.05
N GLN A 35 11.97 5.51 -2.68
CA GLN A 35 10.86 6.18 -2.02
C GLN A 35 9.74 5.20 -1.64
N LEU A 36 9.32 4.34 -2.57
CA LEU A 36 8.30 3.33 -2.31
C LEU A 36 8.73 2.38 -1.19
N GLU A 37 9.98 1.91 -1.18
CA GLU A 37 10.50 1.07 -0.10
C GLU A 37 10.45 1.77 1.26
N ALA A 38 10.77 3.07 1.33
CA ALA A 38 10.69 3.84 2.56
C ALA A 38 9.23 3.99 3.05
N GLU A 39 8.29 4.27 2.14
CA GLU A 39 6.86 4.30 2.44
C GLU A 39 6.35 2.95 2.94
N HIS A 40 6.84 1.85 2.35
CA HIS A 40 6.50 0.48 2.71
C HIS A 40 6.99 0.13 4.12
N GLN A 41 8.24 0.49 4.45
CA GLN A 41 8.78 0.33 5.81
C GLN A 41 7.99 1.13 6.85
N SER A 42 7.54 2.34 6.50
CA SER A 42 6.69 3.15 7.38
C SER A 42 5.36 2.46 7.65
N MET A 43 4.69 1.96 6.60
CA MET A 43 3.43 1.21 6.77
C MET A 43 3.61 -0.04 7.61
N GLU A 44 4.71 -0.78 7.44
CA GLU A 44 5.00 -1.98 8.24
C GLU A 44 5.15 -1.65 9.74
N GLN A 45 5.81 -0.54 10.08
CA GLN A 45 5.92 -0.06 11.45
C GLN A 45 4.57 0.32 12.04
N GLU A 46 3.74 1.04 11.29
CA GLU A 46 2.37 1.38 11.70
C GLU A 46 1.55 0.10 11.93
N HIS A 47 1.65 -0.87 11.03
CA HIS A 47 0.96 -2.15 11.18
C HIS A 47 1.36 -2.90 12.45
N ALA A 48 2.65 -2.92 12.79
CA ALA A 48 3.13 -3.54 14.03
C ALA A 48 2.58 -2.83 15.28
N MET A 49 2.48 -1.50 15.25
CA MET A 49 1.86 -0.72 16.33
C MET A 49 0.37 -1.06 16.49
N LEU A 50 -0.37 -1.11 15.39
CA LEU A 50 -1.79 -1.45 15.38
C LEU A 50 -2.04 -2.87 15.93
N GLU A 51 -1.19 -3.83 15.57
CA GLU A 51 -1.28 -5.20 16.10
C GLU A 51 -1.10 -5.23 17.63
N GLU A 52 -0.14 -4.47 18.16
CA GLU A 52 0.09 -4.39 19.60
C GLU A 52 -1.08 -3.73 20.33
N GLU A 53 -1.66 -2.65 19.78
CA GLU A 53 -2.89 -2.05 20.29
C GLU A 53 -4.05 -3.05 20.33
N HIS A 54 -4.22 -3.87 19.28
CA HIS A 54 -5.24 -4.92 19.26
C HIS A 54 -5.01 -5.99 20.33
N ARG A 55 -3.77 -6.41 20.56
CA ARG A 55 -3.45 -7.37 21.64
C ARG A 55 -3.81 -6.81 23.01
N LYS A 56 -3.51 -5.52 23.25
CA LYS A 56 -3.89 -4.82 24.48
C LYS A 56 -5.41 -4.78 24.66
N MET A 57 -6.15 -4.30 23.65
CA MET A 57 -7.63 -4.26 23.70
C MET A 57 -8.23 -5.65 23.96
N ALA A 58 -7.70 -6.69 23.32
CA ALA A 58 -8.15 -8.07 23.54
C ALA A 58 -7.89 -8.56 24.98
N GLY A 59 -6.79 -8.12 25.61
CA GLY A 59 -6.51 -8.37 27.02
C GLY A 59 -7.53 -7.69 27.94
N GLU A 60 -7.84 -6.43 27.69
CA GLU A 60 -8.82 -5.65 28.46
C GLU A 60 -10.24 -6.23 28.33
N HIS A 61 -10.63 -6.67 27.13
CA HIS A 61 -11.90 -7.36 26.91
C HIS A 61 -12.02 -8.61 27.80
N LYS A 62 -10.96 -9.43 27.90
CA LYS A 62 -10.96 -10.64 28.74
C LYS A 62 -11.12 -10.31 30.22
N GLN A 63 -10.50 -9.22 30.69
CA GLN A 63 -10.60 -8.79 32.10
C GLN A 63 -12.02 -8.32 32.45
N ILE A 64 -12.65 -7.56 31.56
CA ILE A 64 -13.97 -6.96 31.79
C ILE A 64 -15.12 -7.96 31.58
N SER A 65 -14.91 -8.99 30.76
CA SER A 65 -15.91 -10.03 30.47
C SER A 65 -16.11 -11.08 31.57
N SER A 66 -15.56 -10.89 32.78
CA SER A 66 -15.53 -11.87 33.89
C SER A 66 -16.90 -12.29 34.49
N GLY A 67 -18.02 -12.09 33.80
CA GLY A 67 -19.36 -12.49 34.29
C GLY A 67 -20.38 -12.92 33.24
N LYS A 68 -20.45 -12.23 32.08
CA LYS A 68 -21.22 -12.60 30.86
C LYS A 68 -21.10 -11.44 29.86
N PRO A 69 -20.37 -11.60 28.74
CA PRO A 69 -20.34 -10.56 27.72
C PRO A 69 -21.75 -10.43 27.12
N ASP A 70 -22.27 -9.20 27.05
CA ASP A 70 -23.54 -8.96 26.38
C ASP A 70 -23.40 -9.14 24.86
N LYS A 71 -24.54 -9.19 24.17
CA LYS A 71 -24.59 -9.43 22.72
C LYS A 71 -23.85 -8.35 21.92
N LYS A 72 -23.80 -7.10 22.42
CA LYS A 72 -23.09 -6.00 21.75
C LYS A 72 -21.58 -6.19 21.87
N HIS A 73 -21.08 -6.56 23.04
CA HIS A 73 -19.67 -6.85 23.26
C HIS A 73 -19.17 -7.95 22.31
N GLN A 74 -19.90 -9.05 22.19
CA GLN A 74 -19.54 -10.15 21.28
C GLN A 74 -19.52 -9.71 19.80
N GLN A 75 -20.45 -8.84 19.41
CA GLN A 75 -20.52 -8.30 18.06
C GLN A 75 -19.31 -7.40 17.75
N ILE A 76 -18.96 -6.51 18.66
CA ILE A 76 -17.78 -5.63 18.56
C ILE A 76 -16.51 -6.47 18.45
N GLU A 77 -16.32 -7.45 19.33
CA GLU A 77 -15.15 -8.33 19.30
C GLU A 77 -15.07 -9.15 17.99
N ALA A 78 -16.21 -9.58 17.43
CA ALA A 78 -16.26 -10.24 16.13
C ALA A 78 -15.90 -9.30 14.97
N GLN A 79 -16.34 -8.03 15.02
CA GLN A 79 -15.94 -7.01 14.05
C GLN A 79 -14.43 -6.74 14.14
N HIS A 80 -13.88 -6.67 15.35
CA HIS A 80 -12.45 -6.45 15.56
C HIS A 80 -11.61 -7.57 14.95
N ARG A 81 -11.97 -8.83 15.23
CA ARG A 81 -11.29 -10.00 14.62
C ARG A 81 -11.34 -9.98 13.09
N LYS A 82 -12.46 -9.57 12.50
CA LYS A 82 -12.57 -9.46 11.03
C LYS A 82 -11.61 -8.42 10.47
N MET A 83 -11.50 -7.26 11.11
CA MET A 83 -10.53 -6.24 10.69
C MET A 83 -9.10 -6.77 10.82
N VAL A 84 -8.71 -7.32 11.98
CA VAL A 84 -7.35 -7.84 12.19
C VAL A 84 -6.97 -8.86 11.11
N ASN A 85 -7.91 -9.74 10.74
CA ASN A 85 -7.69 -10.70 9.65
C ASN A 85 -7.55 -10.01 8.28
N ALA A 86 -8.38 -9.00 7.99
CA ALA A 86 -8.29 -8.24 6.74
C ALA A 86 -6.95 -7.50 6.64
N HIS A 87 -6.51 -6.92 7.75
CA HIS A 87 -5.22 -6.26 7.88
C HIS A 87 -4.06 -7.23 7.65
N ALA A 88 -4.05 -8.40 8.29
CA ALA A 88 -3.03 -9.42 8.06
C ALA A 88 -2.95 -9.89 6.59
N VAL A 89 -4.09 -9.91 5.88
CA VAL A 89 -4.11 -10.21 4.44
C VAL A 89 -3.47 -9.09 3.62
N MET A 90 -3.76 -7.82 3.96
CA MET A 90 -3.15 -6.65 3.32
C MET A 90 -1.63 -6.66 3.48
N VAL A 91 -1.12 -6.88 4.70
CA VAL A 91 0.32 -6.97 4.99
C VAL A 91 1.00 -8.02 4.11
N LYS A 92 0.40 -9.22 3.99
CA LYS A 92 0.94 -10.27 3.12
C LYS A 92 0.97 -9.88 1.64
N ARG A 93 -0.05 -9.18 1.14
CA ARG A 93 -0.07 -8.67 -0.24
C ARG A 93 1.03 -7.64 -0.44
N HIS A 94 1.23 -6.77 0.55
CA HIS A 94 2.27 -5.77 0.54
C HIS A 94 3.69 -6.39 0.48
N GLU A 95 3.98 -7.36 1.35
CA GLU A 95 5.25 -8.11 1.32
C GLU A 95 5.50 -8.78 -0.04
N GLN A 96 4.44 -9.30 -0.68
CA GLN A 96 4.55 -9.90 -2.00
C GLN A 96 4.88 -8.86 -3.07
N LEU A 97 4.29 -7.66 -3.01
CA LEU A 97 4.61 -6.56 -3.92
C LEU A 97 6.08 -6.15 -3.79
N VAL A 98 6.58 -5.97 -2.56
CA VAL A 98 8.01 -5.68 -2.29
C VAL A 98 8.92 -6.75 -2.91
N LYS A 99 8.61 -8.03 -2.67
CA LYS A 99 9.39 -9.15 -3.24
C LYS A 99 9.39 -9.17 -4.77
N LYS A 100 8.24 -8.90 -5.41
CA LYS A 100 8.15 -8.78 -6.87
C LYS A 100 9.03 -7.63 -7.38
N HIS A 101 9.02 -6.50 -6.67
CA HIS A 101 9.78 -5.32 -7.04
C HIS A 101 11.29 -5.58 -6.99
N ALA A 102 11.79 -6.15 -5.88
CA ALA A 102 13.19 -6.54 -5.74
C ALA A 102 13.62 -7.57 -6.79
N ALA A 103 12.76 -8.54 -7.12
CA ALA A 103 13.06 -9.54 -8.15
C ALA A 103 13.18 -8.91 -9.55
N MET A 104 12.30 -7.96 -9.89
CA MET A 104 12.37 -7.21 -11.15
C MET A 104 13.70 -6.43 -11.24
N GLU A 105 14.13 -5.80 -10.16
CA GLU A 105 15.39 -5.04 -10.13
C GLU A 105 16.61 -5.94 -10.38
N VAL A 106 16.68 -7.08 -9.71
CA VAL A 106 17.75 -8.07 -9.90
C VAL A 106 17.76 -8.58 -11.35
N ALA A 107 16.58 -8.85 -11.93
CA ALA A 107 16.46 -9.30 -13.30
C ALA A 107 16.89 -8.22 -14.31
N HIS A 108 16.55 -6.96 -14.04
CA HIS A 108 16.97 -5.82 -14.87
C HIS A 108 18.49 -5.61 -14.80
N LYS A 109 19.08 -5.58 -13.60
CA LYS A 109 20.53 -5.48 -13.40
C LYS A 109 21.31 -6.63 -14.07
N ALA A 110 20.71 -7.82 -14.13
CA ALA A 110 21.28 -8.97 -14.82
C ALA A 110 21.09 -8.95 -16.36
N GLY A 111 20.47 -7.91 -16.92
CA GLY A 111 20.16 -7.80 -18.35
C GLY A 111 19.11 -8.79 -18.86
N LYS A 112 18.33 -9.40 -17.95
CA LYS A 112 17.30 -10.40 -18.28
C LYS A 112 15.95 -9.80 -18.65
N LEU A 113 15.76 -8.50 -18.42
CA LEU A 113 14.57 -7.75 -18.79
C LEU A 113 14.97 -6.60 -19.72
N SER A 114 14.19 -6.39 -20.78
CA SER A 114 14.33 -5.18 -21.59
C SER A 114 13.79 -3.97 -20.82
N GLN A 115 14.25 -2.77 -21.20
CA GLN A 115 13.72 -1.51 -20.67
C GLN A 115 12.20 -1.43 -20.76
N ALA A 116 11.63 -1.79 -21.93
CA ALA A 116 10.18 -1.75 -22.15
C ALA A 116 9.41 -2.74 -21.26
N GLU A 117 9.98 -3.92 -20.99
CA GLU A 117 9.38 -4.91 -20.08
C GLU A 117 9.44 -4.42 -18.63
N MET A 118 10.56 -3.84 -18.22
CA MET A 118 10.74 -3.24 -16.90
C MET A 118 9.74 -2.11 -16.67
N GLU A 119 9.60 -1.15 -17.61
CA GLU A 119 8.66 -0.04 -17.49
C GLU A 119 7.21 -0.52 -17.37
N ARG A 120 6.86 -1.58 -18.11
CA ARG A 120 5.54 -2.20 -18.02
C ARG A 120 5.30 -2.79 -16.64
N GLN A 121 6.26 -3.57 -16.12
CA GLN A 121 6.15 -4.19 -14.81
C GLN A 121 6.10 -3.14 -13.69
N HIS A 122 6.95 -2.12 -13.75
CA HIS A 122 6.95 -1.03 -12.79
C HIS A 122 5.61 -0.28 -12.77
N ARG A 123 5.02 0.01 -13.94
CA ARG A 123 3.69 0.65 -14.02
C ARG A 123 2.58 -0.22 -13.42
N LEU A 124 2.67 -1.54 -13.54
CA LEU A 124 1.73 -2.46 -12.90
C LEU A 124 1.90 -2.43 -11.38
N MET A 125 3.14 -2.42 -10.89
CA MET A 125 3.43 -2.34 -9.46
C MET A 125 2.97 -1.02 -8.85
N LEU A 126 3.15 0.11 -9.54
CA LEU A 126 2.61 1.41 -9.09
C LEU A 126 1.09 1.38 -8.90
N LYS A 127 0.35 0.73 -9.81
CA LYS A 127 -1.11 0.57 -9.66
C LYS A 127 -1.48 -0.33 -8.48
N GLU A 128 -0.72 -1.41 -8.27
CA GLU A 128 -0.92 -2.30 -7.12
C GLU A 128 -0.62 -1.54 -5.81
N ASP A 129 0.42 -0.71 -5.80
CA ASP A 129 0.80 0.17 -4.69
C ASP A 129 -0.28 1.21 -4.36
N GLU A 130 -0.79 1.94 -5.37
CA GLU A 130 -1.90 2.89 -5.19
C GLU A 130 -3.15 2.21 -4.58
N THR A 131 -3.43 0.99 -5.01
CA THR A 131 -4.54 0.20 -4.47
C THR A 131 -4.29 -0.17 -3.00
N LEU A 132 -3.07 -0.60 -2.66
CA LEU A 132 -2.71 -0.92 -1.27
C LEU A 132 -2.74 0.31 -0.37
N LYS A 133 -2.30 1.48 -0.85
CA LYS A 133 -2.39 2.74 -0.11
C LYS A 133 -3.84 3.10 0.21
N ALA A 134 -4.74 3.02 -0.76
CA ALA A 134 -6.16 3.27 -0.52
C ALA A 134 -6.79 2.24 0.46
N GLU A 135 -6.38 0.97 0.37
CA GLU A 135 -6.80 -0.05 1.34
C GLU A 135 -6.25 0.25 2.75
N HIS A 136 -5.01 0.72 2.87
CA HIS A 136 -4.37 1.11 4.13
C HIS A 136 -5.07 2.31 4.79
N GLU A 137 -5.34 3.37 4.04
CA GLU A 137 -6.08 4.54 4.53
C GLU A 137 -7.46 4.14 5.08
N LYS A 138 -8.16 3.26 4.36
CA LYS A 138 -9.44 2.73 4.83
C LYS A 138 -9.28 1.94 6.13
N MET A 139 -8.24 1.11 6.23
CA MET A 139 -7.96 0.33 7.43
C MET A 139 -7.65 1.22 8.63
N GLN A 140 -6.85 2.28 8.45
CA GLN A 140 -6.60 3.28 9.49
C GLN A 140 -7.91 3.92 9.97
N ALA A 141 -8.79 4.32 9.06
CA ALA A 141 -10.08 4.90 9.41
C ALA A 141 -11.00 3.91 10.14
N ASP A 142 -11.02 2.65 9.71
CA ASP A 142 -11.76 1.61 10.41
C ASP A 142 -11.16 1.38 11.82
N HIS A 143 -9.83 1.46 11.99
CA HIS A 143 -9.15 1.28 13.27
C HIS A 143 -9.47 2.39 14.27
N GLU A 144 -9.51 3.65 13.81
CA GLU A 144 -9.96 4.77 14.65
C GLU A 144 -11.39 4.55 15.15
N ARG A 145 -12.28 4.04 14.30
CA ARG A 145 -13.65 3.69 14.71
C ARG A 145 -13.65 2.59 15.76
N MET A 146 -12.81 1.56 15.58
CA MET A 146 -12.66 0.49 16.55
C MET A 146 -12.17 0.99 17.91
N LYS A 147 -11.20 1.91 17.94
CA LYS A 147 -10.75 2.53 19.19
C LYS A 147 -11.89 3.26 19.88
N ALA A 148 -12.69 4.03 19.15
CA ALA A 148 -13.86 4.70 19.70
C ALA A 148 -14.91 3.72 20.26
N ASP A 149 -15.20 2.63 19.55
CA ASP A 149 -16.12 1.57 19.99
C ASP A 149 -15.59 0.87 21.24
N HIS A 150 -14.28 0.59 21.29
CA HIS A 150 -13.61 0.00 22.44
C HIS A 150 -13.69 0.92 23.67
N GLU A 151 -13.36 2.20 23.54
CA GLU A 151 -13.48 3.17 24.63
C GLU A 151 -14.92 3.29 25.14
N GLN A 152 -15.90 3.28 24.23
CA GLN A 152 -17.31 3.31 24.61
C GLN A 152 -17.69 2.08 25.42
N MET A 153 -17.23 0.90 25.00
CA MET A 153 -17.43 -0.35 25.74
C MET A 153 -16.81 -0.28 27.14
N LEU A 154 -15.58 0.25 27.27
CA LEU A 154 -14.95 0.46 28.58
C LEU A 154 -15.78 1.38 29.47
N ARG A 155 -16.35 2.48 28.93
CA ARG A 155 -17.24 3.39 29.68
C ARG A 155 -18.53 2.71 30.11
N ASP A 156 -19.13 1.92 29.23
CA ASP A 156 -20.38 1.22 29.52
C ASP A 156 -20.16 0.18 30.63
N HIS A 157 -19.06 -0.57 30.59
CA HIS A 157 -18.73 -1.52 31.66
C HIS A 157 -18.24 -0.85 32.96
N GLY A 158 -17.52 0.27 32.87
CA GLY A 158 -17.11 1.06 34.03
C GLY A 158 -18.27 1.78 34.74
N ARG A 159 -19.43 1.94 34.07
CA ARG A 159 -20.69 2.39 34.69
C ARG A 159 -21.49 1.26 35.34
N ILE A 160 -21.19 0.00 35.03
CA ILE A 160 -21.92 -1.18 35.50
C ILE A 160 -21.26 -1.82 36.73
N ASN A 161 -20.00 -1.48 37.04
CA ASN A 161 -19.31 -1.79 38.29
C ASN A 161 -19.46 -0.66 39.31
#